data_AF-A0A9Q3K0C3-F1
#
_entry.id   AF-A0A9Q3K0C3-F1
#
_cell.length_a   1.000
_cell.length_b   1.000
_cell.length_c   1.000
_cell.angle_alpha   90.00
_cell.angle_beta   90.00
_cell.angle_gamma   90.00
#
_symmetry.space_group_name_H-M   'P 1'
#
loop_
_entity.id
_entity.type
_entity.pdbx_description
1 polymer ?
#
loop_
_entity_poly.entity_id
_entity_poly.type
_entity_poly.pdbx_seq_one_letter_code
_entity_poly.pdbx_strand_id
1 'polypeptide(L)'
;MGSPSHGSLKAAEWVLLYKVYIRFLMLSQQISLDEHKSPNTQRKMGQSEELANELTKNTFHLISAINIATSWTVLMDDATEFAVHWKKFRLSNQHLLPKQKSKPNHHFADNIPELFQHWGPVQASGTCGYERLIGVFSKIPKNKKKCTLINKRNIFTLIKHMN
;
A
#
# COMPACT_ATOMS: atom_id res chain seq x y z
N MET A 1 11.40 20.54 -4.96
CA MET A 1 10.18 20.03 -4.30
C MET A 1 10.43 20.08 -2.80
N GLY A 2 9.77 20.99 -2.07
CA GLY A 2 10.11 21.24 -0.66
C GLY A 2 9.52 22.54 -0.08
N SER A 3 8.34 22.97 -0.50
CA SER A 3 7.63 24.06 0.17
C SER A 3 6.57 23.48 1.13
N PRO A 4 6.46 23.96 2.38
CA PRO A 4 5.51 23.48 3.39
C PRO A 4 4.02 23.59 3.02
N SER A 5 3.71 24.24 1.89
CA SER A 5 2.35 24.46 1.38
C SER A 5 1.85 23.38 0.43
N HIS A 6 2.71 22.45 -0.01
CA HIS A 6 2.26 21.26 -0.73
C HIS A 6 1.84 20.22 0.31
N GLY A 7 0.52 20.04 0.47
CA GLY A 7 -0.04 19.07 1.39
C GLY A 7 0.58 17.68 1.16
N SER A 8 0.98 17.03 2.25
CA SER A 8 1.42 15.63 2.20
C SER A 8 0.33 14.79 1.56
N LEU A 9 0.72 13.90 0.64
CA LEU A 9 -0.21 12.93 0.04
C LEU A 9 -0.91 12.15 1.16
N LYS A 10 -2.24 12.08 1.08
CA LYS A 10 -3.06 11.27 1.98
C LYS A 10 -2.75 9.80 1.77
N ALA A 11 -2.98 8.97 2.77
CA ALA A 11 -2.73 7.53 2.70
C ALA A 11 -3.38 6.87 1.47
N ALA A 12 -4.60 7.26 1.12
CA ALA A 12 -5.30 6.77 -0.09
C ALA A 12 -4.62 7.19 -1.40
N GLU A 13 -3.99 8.37 -1.45
CA GLU A 13 -3.27 8.86 -2.63
C GLU A 13 -1.93 8.12 -2.79
N TRP A 14 -1.24 7.83 -1.69
CA TRP A 14 -0.11 6.91 -1.70
C TRP A 14 -0.50 5.52 -2.21
N VAL A 15 -1.69 5.05 -1.80
CA VAL A 15 -2.23 3.77 -2.28
C VAL A 15 -2.43 3.75 -3.78
N LEU A 16 -3.06 4.78 -4.31
CA LEU A 16 -3.26 4.92 -5.75
C LEU A 16 -1.92 5.01 -6.50
N LEU A 17 -0.95 5.75 -5.95
CA LEU A 17 0.38 5.89 -6.53
C LEU A 17 1.07 4.53 -6.71
N TYR A 18 1.15 3.70 -5.68
CA TYR A 18 1.84 2.42 -5.78
C TYR A 18 1.05 1.36 -6.55
N LYS A 19 -0.28 1.30 -6.40
CA LYS A 19 -1.10 0.25 -7.03
C LYS A 19 -1.21 0.44 -8.54
N VAL A 20 -1.33 1.69 -8.98
CA VAL A 20 -1.70 2.03 -10.34
C VAL A 20 -0.50 2.67 -11.05
N TYR A 21 -0.12 3.88 -10.65
CA TYR A 21 0.81 4.69 -11.43
C TYR A 21 2.21 4.09 -11.53
N ILE A 22 2.79 3.65 -10.39
CA ILE A 22 4.12 3.03 -10.41
C ILE A 22 4.08 1.71 -11.20
N ARG A 23 3.01 0.92 -11.07
CA ARG A 23 2.87 -0.33 -11.82
C ARG A 23 2.82 -0.08 -13.34
N PHE A 24 2.06 0.91 -13.79
CA PHE A 24 2.01 1.31 -15.19
C PHE A 24 3.35 1.82 -15.70
N LEU A 25 4.05 2.66 -14.92
CA LEU A 25 5.37 3.15 -15.27
C LEU A 25 6.37 2.00 -15.46
N MET A 26 6.42 1.06 -14.51
CA MET A 26 7.32 -0.10 -14.57
C MET A 26 6.99 -1.02 -15.75
N LEU A 27 5.70 -1.26 -16.02
CA LEU A 27 5.26 -2.05 -17.17
C LEU A 27 5.67 -1.39 -18.50
N SER A 28 5.52 -0.06 -18.61
CA SER A 28 5.90 0.67 -19.82
C SER A 28 7.41 0.58 -20.10
N GLN A 29 8.24 0.67 -19.05
CA GLN A 29 9.68 0.50 -19.18
C GLN A 29 10.05 -0.93 -19.60
N GLN A 30 9.36 -1.94 -19.08
CA GLN A 30 9.64 -3.33 -19.42
C GLN A 30 9.27 -3.66 -20.87
N ILE A 31 8.14 -3.16 -21.37
CA ILE A 31 7.73 -3.32 -22.79
C ILE A 31 8.77 -2.67 -23.72
N SER A 32 9.21 -1.44 -23.41
CA SER A 32 10.22 -0.75 -24.23
C SER A 32 11.58 -1.48 -24.25
N LEU A 33 11.95 -2.16 -23.17
CA LEU A 33 13.19 -2.95 -23.12
C LEU A 33 13.09 -4.26 -23.92
N ASP A 34 11.90 -4.87 -23.97
CA ASP A 34 11.68 -6.12 -24.71
C ASP A 34 11.57 -5.90 -26.23
N GLU A 35 11.01 -4.77 -26.69
CA GLU A 35 10.94 -4.41 -28.12
C GLU A 35 12.33 -4.26 -28.77
N HIS A 36 13.37 -3.93 -27.99
CA HIS A 36 14.73 -3.75 -28.48
C HIS A 36 15.61 -5.01 -28.40
N LYS A 37 15.10 -6.14 -27.88
CA LYS A 37 15.83 -7.41 -27.84
C LYS A 37 15.70 -8.16 -29.16
N SER A 38 16.64 -7.91 -30.07
CA SER A 38 16.83 -8.75 -31.25
C SER A 38 17.24 -10.18 -30.83
N PRO A 39 16.56 -11.24 -31.33
CA PRO A 39 16.77 -12.62 -30.86
C PRO A 39 18.19 -13.19 -31.11
N ASN A 40 19.00 -12.53 -31.94
CA ASN A 40 20.34 -13.01 -32.30
C ASN A 40 21.51 -12.18 -31.74
N THR A 41 21.25 -11.16 -30.91
CA THR A 41 22.32 -10.34 -30.33
C THR A 41 22.40 -10.55 -28.83
N GLN A 42 23.36 -11.35 -28.37
CA GLN A 42 23.80 -11.32 -26.96
C GLN A 42 24.54 -9.99 -26.70
N ARG A 43 23.78 -8.90 -26.59
CA ARG A 43 24.34 -7.63 -26.10
C ARG A 43 24.66 -7.83 -24.62
N LYS A 44 25.93 -7.62 -24.25
CA LYS A 44 26.29 -7.50 -22.82
C LYS A 44 25.52 -6.31 -22.27
N MET A 45 24.61 -6.61 -21.34
CA MET A 45 23.84 -5.60 -20.61
C MET A 45 24.83 -4.64 -19.93
N GLY A 46 24.63 -3.34 -20.10
CA GLY A 46 25.47 -2.34 -19.43
C GLY A 46 25.18 -2.33 -17.93
N GLN A 47 26.17 -1.96 -17.10
CA GLN A 47 26.02 -1.88 -15.64
C GLN A 47 24.82 -1.03 -15.19
N SER A 48 24.50 0.04 -15.94
CA SER A 48 23.34 0.91 -15.68
C SER A 48 21.99 0.19 -15.92
N GLU A 49 21.93 -0.63 -16.96
CA GLU A 49 20.73 -1.38 -17.33
C GLU A 49 20.50 -2.55 -16.36
N GLU A 50 21.57 -3.20 -15.89
CA GLU A 50 21.50 -4.21 -14.85
C GLU A 50 20.96 -3.63 -13.54
N LEU A 51 21.48 -2.47 -13.10
CA LEU A 51 20.99 -1.79 -11.91
C LEU A 51 19.51 -1.38 -12.04
N ALA A 52 19.11 -0.87 -13.21
CA ALA A 52 17.72 -0.51 -13.48
C ALA A 52 16.80 -1.75 -13.40
N ASN A 53 17.22 -2.88 -13.98
CA ASN A 53 16.47 -4.13 -13.92
C ASN A 53 16.33 -4.66 -12.49
N GLU A 54 17.39 -4.62 -11.68
CA GLU A 54 17.33 -5.03 -10.27
C GLU A 54 16.43 -4.10 -9.44
N LEU A 55 16.47 -2.79 -9.68
CA LEU A 55 15.56 -1.84 -9.04
C LEU A 55 14.09 -2.09 -9.41
N THR A 56 13.83 -2.39 -10.68
CA THR A 56 12.49 -2.74 -11.17
C THR A 56 11.98 -4.01 -10.51
N LYS A 57 12.78 -5.08 -10.46
CA LYS A 57 12.42 -6.33 -9.76
C LYS A 57 12.15 -6.11 -8.27
N ASN A 58 13.03 -5.36 -7.59
CA ASN A 58 12.85 -5.00 -6.19
C ASN A 58 11.52 -4.26 -5.96
N THR A 59 11.21 -3.30 -6.84
CA THR A 59 9.97 -2.52 -6.78
C THR A 59 8.75 -3.39 -7.00
N PHE A 60 8.79 -4.34 -7.93
CA PHE A 60 7.70 -5.30 -8.13
C PHE A 60 7.43 -6.14 -6.89
N HIS A 61 8.48 -6.65 -6.24
CA HIS A 61 8.30 -7.39 -4.98
C HIS A 61 7.67 -6.54 -3.89
N LEU A 62 8.07 -5.26 -3.76
CA LEU A 62 7.43 -4.34 -2.82
C LEU A 62 5.95 -4.13 -3.15
N ILE A 63 5.60 -3.84 -4.40
CA ILE A 63 4.22 -3.59 -4.82
C ILE A 63 3.35 -4.84 -4.61
N SER A 64 3.85 -6.04 -4.95
CA SER A 64 3.13 -7.30 -4.71
C SER A 64 2.84 -7.50 -3.22
N ALA A 65 3.84 -7.32 -2.36
CA ALA A 65 3.65 -7.42 -0.90
C ALA A 65 2.62 -6.41 -0.39
N ILE A 66 2.68 -5.15 -0.83
CA ILE A 66 1.70 -4.14 -0.41
C ILE A 66 0.30 -4.46 -0.94
N ASN A 67 0.17 -4.95 -2.17
CA ASN A 67 -1.14 -5.34 -2.73
C ASN A 67 -1.81 -6.42 -1.88
N ILE A 68 -1.04 -7.43 -1.46
CA ILE A 68 -1.53 -8.49 -0.57
C ILE A 68 -1.87 -7.91 0.80
N ALA A 69 -0.97 -7.15 1.43
CA ALA A 69 -1.18 -6.48 2.73
C ALA A 69 -2.43 -5.58 2.79
N THR A 70 -2.82 -5.02 1.65
CA THR A 70 -3.95 -4.09 1.54
C THR A 70 -5.17 -4.71 0.87
N SER A 71 -5.19 -6.03 0.71
CA SER A 71 -6.36 -6.75 0.26
C SER A 71 -7.46 -6.74 1.33
N TRP A 72 -8.72 -6.76 0.89
CA TRP A 72 -9.88 -6.94 1.77
C TRP A 72 -10.20 -8.40 2.05
N THR A 73 -9.55 -9.32 1.34
CA THR A 73 -9.69 -10.75 1.48
C THR A 73 -8.30 -11.37 1.52
N VAL A 74 -8.07 -12.30 2.46
CA VAL A 74 -6.81 -13.04 2.55
C VAL A 74 -7.08 -14.53 2.66
N LEU A 75 -6.34 -15.31 1.90
CA LEU A 75 -6.26 -16.76 1.97
C LEU A 75 -4.95 -17.17 2.68
N MET A 76 -4.83 -18.43 3.07
CA MET A 76 -3.60 -18.95 3.69
C MET A 76 -2.38 -18.81 2.77
N ASP A 77 -2.59 -18.96 1.46
CA ASP A 77 -1.53 -18.81 0.46
C ASP A 77 -1.03 -17.36 0.36
N ASP A 78 -1.90 -16.37 0.60
CA ASP A 78 -1.54 -14.94 0.56
C ASP A 78 -0.52 -14.59 1.64
N ALA A 79 -0.57 -15.21 2.82
CA ALA A 79 0.42 -15.01 3.87
C ALA A 79 1.80 -15.51 3.44
N THR A 80 1.85 -16.65 2.75
CA THR A 80 3.08 -17.23 2.20
C THR A 80 3.62 -16.37 1.06
N GLU A 81 2.74 -15.95 0.15
CA GLU A 81 3.11 -15.12 -0.99
C GLU A 81 3.62 -13.74 -0.55
N PHE A 82 2.97 -13.12 0.45
CA PHE A 82 3.46 -11.91 1.08
C PHE A 82 4.87 -12.10 1.63
N ALA A 83 5.10 -13.16 2.41
CA ALA A 83 6.40 -13.42 3.03
C ALA A 83 7.51 -13.59 1.98
N VAL A 84 7.21 -14.29 0.87
CA VAL A 84 8.13 -14.48 -0.25
C VAL A 84 8.50 -13.14 -0.89
N HIS A 85 7.50 -12.33 -1.25
CA HIS A 85 7.74 -11.04 -1.89
C HIS A 85 8.45 -10.06 -0.96
N TRP A 86 8.02 -9.99 0.29
CA TRP A 86 8.60 -9.12 1.30
C TRP A 86 10.07 -9.48 1.57
N LYS A 87 10.40 -10.76 1.72
CA LYS A 87 11.79 -11.22 1.89
C LYS A 87 12.66 -10.86 0.69
N LYS A 88 12.20 -11.12 -0.53
CA LYS A 88 12.94 -10.78 -1.76
C LYS A 88 13.18 -9.27 -1.87
N PHE A 89 12.17 -8.46 -1.58
CA PHE A 89 12.30 -7.00 -1.49
C PHE A 89 13.37 -6.61 -0.46
N ARG A 90 13.31 -7.12 0.77
CA ARG A 90 14.24 -6.74 1.85
C ARG A 90 15.70 -7.07 1.51
N LEU A 91 15.96 -8.27 0.98
CA LEU A 91 17.31 -8.71 0.61
C LEU A 91 17.88 -7.87 -0.53
N SER A 92 17.13 -7.70 -1.62
CA SER A 92 17.60 -6.90 -2.76
C SER A 92 17.70 -5.42 -2.43
N ASN A 93 16.81 -4.87 -1.59
CA ASN A 93 16.88 -3.48 -1.16
C ASN A 93 18.13 -3.19 -0.33
N GLN A 94 18.60 -4.13 0.49
CA GLN A 94 19.85 -3.97 1.24
C GLN A 94 21.07 -3.89 0.32
N HIS A 95 21.06 -4.63 -0.79
CA HIS A 95 22.11 -4.57 -1.79
C HIS A 95 22.04 -3.27 -2.62
N LEU A 96 20.84 -2.88 -3.07
CA LEU A 96 20.61 -1.68 -3.88
C LEU A 96 20.84 -0.38 -3.09
N LEU A 97 20.49 -0.37 -1.80
CA LEU A 97 20.53 0.81 -0.94
C LEU A 97 21.23 0.47 0.40
N PRO A 98 22.56 0.18 0.40
CA PRO A 98 23.27 -0.34 1.57
C PRO A 98 23.34 0.65 2.74
N LYS A 99 23.20 1.95 2.47
CA LYS A 99 23.19 3.00 3.49
C LYS A 99 21.82 3.16 4.18
N GLN A 100 20.77 2.55 3.65
CA GLN A 100 19.42 2.67 4.20
C GLN A 100 19.24 1.73 5.39
N LYS A 101 19.00 2.31 6.57
CA LYS A 101 18.67 1.54 7.77
C LYS A 101 17.23 1.01 7.71
N SER A 102 17.01 -0.13 8.36
CA SER A 102 15.66 -0.64 8.57
C SER A 102 14.83 0.36 9.38
N LYS A 103 13.59 0.60 8.96
CA LYS A 103 12.64 1.45 9.67
C LYS A 103 11.73 0.57 10.55
N PRO A 104 11.15 1.10 11.64
CA PRO A 104 10.19 0.37 12.46
C PRO A 104 9.07 -0.28 11.63
N ASN A 105 8.58 0.42 10.60
CA ASN A 105 7.55 -0.11 9.70
C ASN A 105 7.98 -1.39 8.97
N HIS A 106 9.27 -1.58 8.69
CA HIS A 106 9.74 -2.83 8.11
C HIS A 106 9.63 -3.99 9.10
N HIS A 107 9.91 -3.74 10.38
CA HIS A 107 9.75 -4.73 11.44
C HIS A 107 8.28 -5.06 11.68
N PHE A 108 7.38 -4.07 11.64
CA PHE A 108 5.94 -4.34 11.72
C PHE A 108 5.45 -5.16 10.51
N ALA A 109 5.93 -4.84 9.31
CA ALA A 109 5.58 -5.59 8.11
C ALA A 109 6.05 -7.05 8.14
N ASP A 110 7.16 -7.37 8.84
CA ASP A 110 7.63 -8.75 9.03
C ASP A 110 6.59 -9.62 9.77
N ASN A 111 5.67 -9.03 10.53
CA ASN A 111 4.62 -9.74 11.29
C ASN A 111 3.28 -9.86 10.53
N ILE A 112 3.14 -9.27 9.33
CA ILE A 112 1.90 -9.32 8.56
C ILE A 112 1.40 -10.75 8.25
N PRO A 113 2.27 -11.73 7.90
CA PRO A 113 1.82 -13.10 7.68
C PRO A 113 1.12 -13.72 8.90
N GLU A 114 1.66 -13.47 10.10
CA GLU A 114 1.07 -13.95 11.35
C GLU A 114 -0.27 -13.24 11.62
N LEU A 115 -0.35 -11.94 11.36
CA LEU A 115 -1.59 -11.18 11.49
C LEU A 115 -2.70 -11.72 10.59
N PHE A 116 -2.37 -12.10 9.35
CA PHE A 116 -3.35 -12.71 8.44
C PHE A 116 -3.93 -14.02 8.99
N GLN A 117 -3.09 -14.87 9.57
CA GLN A 117 -3.53 -16.17 10.08
C GLN A 117 -4.45 -16.04 11.30
N HIS A 118 -4.22 -15.04 12.15
CA HIS A 118 -4.98 -14.88 13.40
C HIS A 118 -6.17 -13.93 13.29
N TRP A 119 -6.04 -12.87 12.50
CA TRP A 119 -7.00 -11.75 12.47
C TRP A 119 -7.61 -11.51 11.10
N GLY A 120 -7.13 -12.22 10.07
CA GLY A 120 -7.55 -12.00 8.69
C GLY A 120 -6.93 -10.75 8.08
N PRO A 121 -7.60 -10.09 7.11
CA PRO A 121 -7.02 -8.98 6.36
C PRO A 121 -6.66 -7.79 7.26
N VAL A 122 -5.43 -7.26 7.12
CA VAL A 122 -4.94 -6.11 7.92
C VAL A 122 -5.82 -4.86 7.76
N GLN A 123 -6.51 -4.71 6.62
CA GLN A 123 -7.45 -3.60 6.42
C GLN A 123 -8.65 -3.65 7.36
N ALA A 124 -9.10 -4.86 7.74
CA ALA A 124 -10.22 -5.03 8.66
C ALA A 124 -9.84 -4.69 10.11
N SER A 125 -8.59 -4.92 10.50
CA SER A 125 -8.06 -4.61 11.84
C SER A 125 -7.37 -3.23 11.94
N GLY A 126 -7.38 -2.45 10.86
CA GLY A 126 -6.67 -1.18 10.78
C GLY A 126 -7.33 -0.03 11.56
N THR A 127 -6.55 1.00 11.91
CA THR A 127 -7.03 2.17 12.65
C THR A 127 -7.91 3.12 11.82
N CYS A 128 -7.99 2.94 10.50
CA CYS A 128 -8.67 3.86 9.60
C CYS A 128 -10.16 4.06 9.95
N GLY A 129 -10.84 2.99 10.40
CA GLY A 129 -12.22 3.09 10.89
C GLY A 129 -12.34 4.00 12.11
N TYR A 130 -11.40 3.88 13.05
CA TYR A 130 -11.35 4.71 14.26
C TYR A 130 -11.00 6.16 13.94
N GLU A 131 -10.07 6.41 13.00
CA GLU A 131 -9.74 7.76 12.55
C GLU A 131 -10.95 8.47 11.93
N ARG A 132 -11.73 7.75 11.11
CA ARG A 132 -12.98 8.28 10.55
C ARG A 132 -13.98 8.61 11.66
N LEU A 133 -14.12 7.73 12.65
CA LEU A 133 -15.01 7.92 13.78
C LEU A 133 -14.60 9.13 14.64
N ILE A 134 -13.30 9.29 14.91
CA ILE A 134 -12.74 10.46 15.60
C ILE A 134 -13.07 11.74 14.81
N GLY A 135 -12.96 11.70 13.48
CA GLY A 135 -13.35 12.80 12.60
C GLY A 135 -14.86 13.14 12.63
N VAL A 136 -15.72 12.17 12.95
CA VAL A 136 -17.15 12.41 13.20
C VAL A 136 -17.35 13.01 14.59
N PHE A 137 -16.73 12.43 15.62
CA PHE A 137 -16.84 12.92 17.00
C PHE A 137 -16.28 14.33 17.19
N SER A 138 -15.25 14.70 16.44
CA SER A 138 -14.69 16.06 16.48
C SER A 138 -15.69 17.12 15.99
N LYS A 139 -16.69 16.73 15.19
CA LYS A 139 -17.76 17.61 14.68
C LYS A 139 -18.97 17.70 15.62
N ILE A 140 -19.06 16.83 16.63
CA ILE A 140 -20.14 16.89 17.61
C ILE A 140 -19.88 18.07 18.56
N PRO A 141 -20.83 19.00 18.74
CA PRO A 141 -20.65 20.15 19.62
C PRO A 141 -20.37 19.69 21.06
N LYS A 142 -19.20 20.06 21.60
CA LYS A 142 -18.73 19.61 22.92
C LYS A 142 -19.44 20.27 24.12
N ASN A 143 -20.44 21.13 23.91
CA ASN A 143 -21.00 21.95 24.99
C ASN A 143 -22.53 22.10 24.91
N LYS A 144 -23.21 21.51 25.90
CA LYS A 144 -24.56 21.75 26.49
C LYS A 144 -25.63 22.61 25.77
N LYS A 145 -25.68 22.69 24.45
CA LYS A 145 -26.93 23.10 23.78
C LYS A 145 -27.83 21.87 23.74
N LYS A 146 -28.98 21.92 24.44
CA LYS A 146 -30.03 20.90 24.30
C LYS A 146 -30.24 20.67 22.81
N CYS A 147 -29.98 19.44 22.37
CA CYS A 147 -30.21 19.04 20.99
C CYS A 147 -31.73 18.96 20.79
N THR A 148 -32.35 20.09 20.45
CA THR A 148 -33.75 20.13 20.06
C THR A 148 -33.90 19.72 18.59
N LEU A 149 -33.23 18.65 18.14
CA LEU A 149 -33.45 18.11 16.78
C LEU A 149 -33.24 16.59 16.78
N ILE A 150 -34.20 15.87 17.35
CA ILE A 150 -34.59 14.56 16.79
C ILE A 150 -36.09 14.65 16.51
N ASN A 151 -36.44 15.27 15.38
CA ASN A 151 -37.72 15.00 14.76
C ASN A 151 -37.64 13.55 14.26
N LYS A 152 -38.50 12.68 14.81
CA LYS A 152 -38.51 11.21 14.66
C LYS A 152 -38.58 10.67 13.21
N ARG A 153 -38.56 11.53 12.19
CA ARG A 153 -38.71 11.15 10.77
C ARG A 153 -37.44 10.63 10.08
N ASN A 154 -36.23 10.89 10.60
CA ASN A 154 -34.99 10.55 9.86
C ASN A 154 -34.27 9.26 10.32
N ILE A 155 -34.78 8.55 11.32
CA ILE A 155 -34.18 7.25 11.74
C ILE A 155 -34.48 6.14 10.72
N PHE A 156 -35.64 6.19 10.04
CA PHE A 156 -36.02 5.16 9.06
C PHE A 156 -35.24 5.25 7.74
N THR A 157 -34.66 6.41 7.41
CA THR A 157 -33.85 6.59 6.18
C THR A 157 -32.44 6.04 6.32
N LEU A 158 -31.88 5.99 7.54
CA LEU A 158 -30.54 5.43 7.79
C LEU A 158 -30.51 3.89 7.81
N ILE A 159 -31.64 3.25 8.10
CA ILE A 159 -31.75 1.78 8.11
C ILE A 159 -32.00 1.22 6.69
N LYS A 160 -32.59 2.01 5.79
CA LYS A 160 -32.92 1.57 4.41
C LYS A 160 -31.73 1.50 3.44
N HIS A 161 -30.54 1.97 3.85
CA HIS A 161 -29.32 1.93 3.05
C HIS A 161 -28.28 0.92 3.56
N MET A 162 -28.66 0.03 4.47
CA MET A 162 -27.82 -1.07 4.97
C MET A 162 -28.38 -2.46 4.64
N ASN A 163 -29.23 -2.58 3.61
CA ASN A 163 -29.54 -3.84 2.92
C ASN A 163 -29.11 -3.73 1.47
#